data_AF-A0A3P6DVA2-F1
#
_entry.id   AF-A0A3P6DVA2-F1
#
_cell.length_a   1.000
_cell.length_b   1.000
_cell.length_c   1.000
_cell.angle_alpha   90.00
_cell.angle_beta   90.00
_cell.angle_gamma   90.00
#
_symmetry.space_group_name_H-M   'P 1'
#
loop_
_entity.id
_entity.type
_entity.pdbx_description
1 polymer ?
#
loop_
_entity_poly.entity_id
_entity_poly.type
_entity_poly.pdbx_seq_one_letter_code
_entity_poly.pdbx_strand_id
1 'polypeptide(L)'
;MYRQDCVVDLTLCISDLLIPNTGLWDSQKIRQLFIEEDVATVLTIKPMLNKEDRYCWGFTLDGHYSSQSGYKHVDTIRNQQVPGRGALPPIEKRFWNNIWKLMTSPKIRHFVWRALAGALAVAEQLRYRGIPVDSACYGTETICHTLFTCPSARDTWNAAGLPLPARGLSTNSVFLNVHHLIACTKSQHCSLRLKRSIPWVLWDIWKARNSLIFEKTRLDPATILLKAEEESKLWFELNYPDTVDTVTNQSSSSSTLLWKAPPVDFVKCNIGASWSESSQGRSWAKPNETLALGRPGASWVVRDCRGKVLMHRRRSYSYVNSRETAELWAFHWAIDSMKSLCMNNVIF
;
A
#
# COMPACT_ATOMS: atom_id res chain seq x y z
N MET A 1 39.78 14.28 -14.69
CA MET A 1 40.25 14.05 -16.06
C MET A 1 41.73 14.34 -16.12
N TYR A 2 42.46 13.45 -16.79
CA TYR A 2 43.86 13.68 -17.13
C TYR A 2 43.96 14.75 -18.20
N ARG A 3 45.07 15.49 -18.21
CA ARG A 3 45.37 16.41 -19.30
C ARG A 3 45.62 15.64 -20.59
N GLN A 4 45.16 16.17 -21.73
CA GLN A 4 45.31 15.49 -23.03
C GLN A 4 46.76 15.44 -23.52
N ASP A 5 47.62 16.31 -23.00
CA ASP A 5 49.04 16.42 -23.34
C ASP A 5 49.97 15.63 -22.40
N CYS A 6 49.42 14.89 -21.42
CA CYS A 6 50.23 14.13 -20.46
C CYS A 6 50.29 12.64 -20.79
N VAL A 7 51.47 12.03 -20.62
CA VAL A 7 51.63 10.57 -20.64
C VAL A 7 51.26 10.05 -19.26
N VAL A 8 50.18 9.27 -19.19
CA VAL A 8 49.67 8.72 -17.94
C VAL A 8 50.16 7.29 -17.77
N ASP A 9 50.84 7.02 -16.67
CA ASP A 9 51.12 5.66 -16.24
C ASP A 9 49.83 5.00 -15.74
N LEU A 10 49.42 3.89 -16.36
CA LEU A 10 48.22 3.15 -15.98
C LEU A 10 48.36 2.42 -14.63
N THR A 11 49.58 2.32 -14.10
CA THR A 11 49.86 1.74 -12.78
C THR A 11 49.92 2.77 -11.66
N LEU A 12 49.76 4.06 -11.98
CA LEU A 12 49.79 5.15 -11.03
C LEU A 12 48.77 4.96 -9.90
N CYS A 13 49.26 4.91 -8.66
CA CYS A 13 48.46 4.80 -7.46
C CYS A 13 48.35 6.16 -6.74
N ILE A 14 47.33 6.32 -5.89
CA ILE A 14 47.17 7.54 -5.07
C ILE A 14 48.41 7.79 -4.19
N SER A 15 49.06 6.73 -3.71
CA SER A 15 50.30 6.80 -2.93
C SER A 15 51.42 7.55 -3.66
N ASP A 16 51.49 7.45 -4.98
CA ASP A 16 52.58 8.03 -5.80
C ASP A 16 52.42 9.55 -6.01
N LEU A 17 51.20 10.03 -5.75
CA LEU A 17 50.79 11.44 -5.79
C LEU A 17 50.94 12.13 -4.42
N LEU A 18 51.34 11.40 -3.38
CA LEU A 18 51.57 11.93 -2.05
C LEU A 18 53.07 12.14 -1.80
N ILE A 19 53.39 13.18 -1.04
CA ILE A 19 54.74 13.39 -0.53
C ILE A 19 55.01 12.32 0.54
N PRO A 20 56.08 11.51 0.39
CA PRO A 20 56.37 10.39 1.28
C PRO A 20 56.35 10.79 2.76
N ASN A 21 55.70 9.97 3.60
CA ASN A 21 55.61 10.13 5.05
C ASN A 21 54.94 11.42 5.57
N THR A 22 54.33 12.24 4.71
CA THR A 22 53.65 13.47 5.14
C THR A 22 52.12 13.40 5.06
N GLY A 23 51.58 12.53 4.20
CA GLY A 23 50.15 12.49 3.89
C GLY A 23 49.63 13.72 3.15
N LEU A 24 50.54 14.57 2.66
CA LEU A 24 50.23 15.74 1.86
C LEU A 24 50.34 15.40 0.38
N TRP A 25 49.51 16.05 -0.42
CA TRP A 25 49.55 15.96 -1.87
C TRP A 25 50.81 16.61 -2.45
N ASP A 26 51.42 15.94 -3.43
CA ASP A 26 52.45 16.54 -4.29
C ASP A 26 51.75 17.43 -5.33
N SER A 27 51.62 18.72 -4.98
CA SER A 27 50.89 19.70 -5.80
C SER A 27 51.46 19.87 -7.20
N GLN A 28 52.77 19.67 -7.37
CA GLN A 28 53.43 19.77 -8.67
C GLN A 28 53.07 18.59 -9.57
N LYS A 29 53.12 17.37 -9.05
CA LYS A 29 52.70 16.17 -9.81
C LYS A 29 51.23 16.22 -10.19
N ILE A 30 50.36 16.66 -9.28
CA ILE A 30 48.91 16.73 -9.52
C ILE A 30 48.59 17.73 -10.64
N ARG A 31 49.22 18.91 -10.64
CA ARG A 31 49.06 19.92 -11.70
C ARG A 31 49.56 19.48 -13.08
N GLN A 32 50.54 18.57 -13.11
CA GLN A 32 51.06 18.01 -14.35
C GLN A 32 50.14 16.94 -14.95
N LEU A 33 49.39 16.23 -14.10
CA LEU A 33 48.56 15.10 -14.52
C LEU A 33 47.09 15.47 -14.75
N PHE A 34 46.52 16.33 -13.91
CA PHE A 34 45.09 16.67 -13.92
C PHE A 34 44.82 18.05 -14.52
N ILE A 35 43.61 18.23 -15.07
CA ILE A 35 43.14 19.56 -15.48
C ILE A 35 42.91 20.46 -14.25
N GLU A 36 43.08 21.77 -14.39
CA GLU A 36 43.03 22.71 -13.25
C GLU A 36 41.72 22.64 -12.44
N GLU A 37 40.58 22.35 -13.09
CA GLU A 37 39.29 22.13 -12.40
C GLU A 37 39.35 20.97 -11.40
N ASP A 38 40.00 19.87 -11.78
CA ASP A 38 40.16 18.70 -10.92
C ASP A 38 41.31 18.86 -9.92
N VAL A 39 42.38 19.58 -10.28
CA VAL A 39 43.48 19.91 -9.36
C VAL A 39 42.92 20.61 -8.12
N ALA A 40 42.06 21.61 -8.31
CA ALA A 40 41.43 22.33 -7.22
C ALA A 40 40.67 21.37 -6.29
N THR A 41 39.93 20.42 -6.85
CA THR A 41 39.17 19.43 -6.09
C THR A 41 40.08 18.44 -5.35
N VAL A 42 41.06 17.84 -6.05
CA VAL A 42 41.98 16.85 -5.48
C VAL A 42 42.74 17.43 -4.28
N LEU A 43 43.25 18.66 -4.40
CA LEU A 43 44.02 19.30 -3.32
C LEU A 43 43.18 19.59 -2.06
N THR A 44 41.83 19.61 -2.15
CA THR A 44 40.96 19.74 -0.98
C THR A 44 40.71 18.41 -0.25
N ILE A 45 40.95 17.28 -0.91
CA ILE A 45 40.72 15.95 -0.32
C ILE A 45 41.81 15.69 0.71
N LYS A 46 41.45 15.26 1.92
CA LYS A 46 42.42 14.84 2.95
C LYS A 46 42.64 13.33 2.87
N PRO A 47 43.82 12.84 2.47
CA PRO A 47 44.09 11.41 2.37
C PRO A 47 44.07 10.73 3.75
N MET A 48 43.42 9.58 3.85
CA MET A 48 43.46 8.74 5.05
C MET A 48 44.49 7.62 4.88
N LEU A 49 45.74 7.88 5.28
CA LEU A 49 46.85 6.94 5.11
C LEU A 49 46.70 5.61 5.86
N ASN A 50 45.92 5.59 6.94
CA ASN A 50 45.82 4.45 7.86
C ASN A 50 44.54 3.62 7.67
N LYS A 51 43.89 3.72 6.49
CA LYS A 51 42.70 2.94 6.17
C LYS A 51 42.89 2.23 4.84
N GLU A 52 42.41 0.99 4.77
CA GLU A 52 42.32 0.25 3.52
C GLU A 52 41.30 0.89 2.58
N ASP A 53 41.55 0.73 1.27
CA ASP A 53 40.66 1.21 0.22
C ASP A 53 39.28 0.54 0.30
N ARG A 54 38.24 1.33 0.07
CA ARG A 54 36.85 0.87 0.10
C ARG A 54 36.04 1.51 -1.01
N TYR A 55 35.08 0.75 -1.53
CA TYR A 55 34.08 1.30 -2.43
C TYR A 55 33.15 2.23 -1.65
N CYS A 56 33.02 3.47 -2.13
CA CYS A 56 32.18 4.50 -1.55
C CYS A 56 31.18 5.00 -2.60
N TRP A 57 29.94 5.24 -2.16
CA TRP A 57 28.94 5.91 -2.97
C TRP A 57 29.22 7.42 -3.01
N GLY A 58 29.72 7.91 -4.15
CA GLY A 58 30.16 9.30 -4.33
C GLY A 58 29.05 10.37 -4.24
N PHE A 59 27.78 9.97 -4.08
CA PHE A 59 26.64 10.89 -3.99
C PHE A 59 26.09 11.03 -2.56
N THR A 60 26.83 10.56 -1.57
CA THR A 60 26.53 10.67 -0.13
C THR A 60 27.78 11.02 0.66
N LEU A 61 27.64 11.85 1.70
CA LEU A 61 28.76 12.33 2.51
C LEU A 61 29.43 11.22 3.35
N ASP A 62 28.65 10.22 3.76
CA ASP A 62 29.11 9.06 4.52
C ASP A 62 29.62 7.92 3.61
N GLY A 63 29.53 8.07 2.29
CA GLY A 63 29.95 7.06 1.31
C GLY A 63 29.05 5.82 1.26
N HIS A 64 27.91 5.79 1.96
CA HIS A 64 27.02 4.63 1.97
C HIS A 64 25.95 4.72 0.89
N TYR A 65 25.84 3.65 0.11
CA TYR A 65 24.72 3.51 -0.82
C TYR A 65 23.42 3.26 -0.05
N SER A 66 22.35 3.96 -0.45
CA SER A 66 20.98 3.64 -0.09
C SER A 66 20.12 3.70 -1.34
N SER A 67 19.00 2.98 -1.37
CA SER A 67 18.06 3.09 -2.48
C SER A 67 17.62 4.55 -2.70
N GLN A 68 17.47 5.32 -1.61
CA GLN A 68 17.13 6.74 -1.68
C GLN A 68 18.22 7.56 -2.40
N SER A 69 19.51 7.37 -2.07
CA SER A 69 20.60 8.10 -2.73
C SER A 69 20.77 7.68 -4.19
N GLY A 70 20.52 6.42 -4.51
CA GLY A 70 20.44 5.92 -5.89
C GLY A 70 19.35 6.61 -6.70
N TYR A 71 18.10 6.61 -6.22
CA TYR A 71 16.98 7.28 -6.90
C TYR A 71 17.22 8.79 -7.06
N LYS A 72 17.76 9.46 -6.04
CA LYS A 72 18.10 10.88 -6.09
C LYS A 72 19.13 11.20 -7.17
N HIS A 73 20.13 10.33 -7.34
CA HIS A 73 21.14 10.49 -8.39
C HIS A 73 20.53 10.31 -9.79
N VAL A 74 19.70 9.28 -9.99
CA VAL A 74 18.98 9.05 -11.25
C VAL A 74 18.09 10.24 -11.62
N ASP A 75 17.36 10.80 -10.65
CA ASP A 75 16.55 12.00 -10.86
C ASP A 75 17.41 13.20 -11.27
N THR A 76 18.59 13.34 -10.66
CA THR A 76 19.54 14.42 -10.99
C THR A 76 20.04 14.31 -12.43
N ILE A 77 20.43 13.11 -12.86
CA ILE A 77 20.83 12.84 -14.26
C ILE A 77 19.68 13.16 -15.21
N ARG A 78 18.47 12.71 -14.88
CA ARG A 78 17.28 12.93 -15.71
C ARG A 78 16.95 14.41 -15.87
N ASN A 79 17.10 15.19 -14.80
CA ASN A 79 16.85 16.63 -14.79
C ASN A 79 17.91 17.41 -15.59
N GLN A 80 19.15 16.90 -15.67
CA GLN A 80 20.20 17.48 -16.50
C GLN A 80 19.98 17.22 -18.00
N GLN A 81 19.40 16.08 -18.37
CA GLN A 81 19.18 15.69 -19.76
C GLN A 81 17.94 16.34 -20.41
N VAL A 82 16.98 16.82 -19.61
CA VAL A 82 15.73 17.43 -20.10
C VAL A 82 15.51 18.80 -19.45
N PRO A 83 15.91 19.90 -20.11
CA PRO A 83 15.65 21.25 -19.61
C PRO A 83 14.13 21.45 -19.44
N GLY A 84 13.68 21.75 -18.22
CA GLY A 84 12.27 22.09 -17.93
C GLY A 84 11.48 21.06 -17.11
N ARG A 85 12.01 19.86 -16.84
CA ARG A 85 11.45 18.99 -15.78
C ARG A 85 12.14 19.31 -14.45
N GLY A 86 11.78 20.45 -13.87
CA GLY A 86 12.16 20.76 -12.49
C GLY A 86 11.53 19.79 -11.48
N ALA A 87 11.98 19.85 -10.22
CA ALA A 87 11.34 19.15 -9.11
C ALA A 87 9.81 19.32 -9.15
N LEU A 88 9.07 18.29 -8.70
CA LEU A 88 7.60 18.33 -8.63
C LEU A 88 7.13 19.70 -8.11
N PRO A 89 6.21 20.39 -8.81
CA PRO A 89 5.69 21.66 -8.36
C PRO A 89 5.30 21.60 -6.87
N PRO A 90 5.52 22.68 -6.08
CA PRO A 90 5.26 22.66 -4.64
C PRO A 90 3.86 22.15 -4.26
N ILE A 91 2.87 22.40 -5.12
CA ILE A 91 1.49 21.93 -4.96
C ILE A 91 1.39 20.40 -5.04
N GLU A 92 2.06 19.77 -6.00
CA GLU A 92 2.08 18.31 -6.16
C GLU A 92 2.82 17.65 -5.00
N LYS A 93 3.96 18.20 -4.57
CA LYS A 93 4.70 17.70 -3.41
C LYS A 93 3.85 17.73 -2.12
N ARG A 94 3.13 18.84 -1.88
CA ARG A 94 2.20 18.96 -0.74
C ARG A 94 1.05 17.97 -0.87
N PHE A 95 0.52 17.77 -2.06
CA PHE A 95 -0.55 16.82 -2.33
C PHE A 95 -0.14 15.38 -2.04
N TRP A 96 1.05 14.96 -2.52
CA TRP A 96 1.61 13.64 -2.19
C TRP A 96 1.80 13.45 -0.69
N ASN A 97 2.30 14.46 0.02
CA ASN A 97 2.42 14.41 1.47
C ASN A 97 1.05 14.27 2.17
N ASN A 98 0.00 14.90 1.65
CA ASN A 98 -1.35 14.76 2.20
C ASN A 98 -1.88 13.33 2.05
N ILE A 99 -1.63 12.66 0.92
CA ILE A 99 -2.04 11.28 0.68
C ILE A 99 -1.42 10.33 1.70
N TRP A 100 -0.12 10.46 1.94
CA TRP A 100 0.59 9.62 2.91
C TRP A 100 0.18 9.89 4.36
N LYS A 101 -0.38 11.07 4.64
CA LYS A 101 -0.95 11.47 5.94
C LYS A 101 -2.43 11.15 6.09
N LEU A 102 -3.09 10.54 5.11
CA LEU A 102 -4.49 10.16 5.24
C LEU A 102 -4.68 9.19 6.42
N MET A 103 -5.68 9.46 7.26
CA MET A 103 -6.06 8.59 8.37
C MET A 103 -6.80 7.38 7.81
N THR A 104 -6.04 6.36 7.40
CA THR A 104 -6.54 5.11 6.82
C THR A 104 -5.43 4.06 6.83
N SER A 105 -5.76 2.82 6.48
CA SER A 105 -4.79 1.73 6.42
C SER A 105 -3.67 2.02 5.38
N PRO A 106 -2.41 1.58 5.61
CA PRO A 106 -1.32 1.74 4.65
C PRO A 106 -1.65 1.21 3.25
N LYS A 107 -2.44 0.12 3.18
CA LYS A 107 -2.94 -0.48 1.93
C LYS A 107 -3.78 0.50 1.12
N ILE A 108 -4.68 1.25 1.78
CA ILE A 108 -5.54 2.22 1.12
C ILE A 108 -4.73 3.45 0.66
N ARG A 109 -3.75 3.92 1.44
CA ARG A 109 -2.82 4.98 1.00
C ARG A 109 -2.09 4.60 -0.28
N HIS A 110 -1.55 3.38 -0.31
CA HIS A 110 -0.89 2.85 -1.50
C HIS A 110 -1.85 2.69 -2.69
N PHE A 111 -3.09 2.29 -2.44
CA PHE A 111 -4.13 2.26 -3.48
C PHE A 111 -4.43 3.64 -4.07
N VAL A 112 -4.60 4.68 -3.25
CA VAL A 112 -4.80 6.05 -3.72
C VAL A 112 -3.60 6.54 -4.53
N TRP A 113 -2.38 6.24 -4.07
CA TRP A 113 -1.16 6.51 -4.83
C TRP A 113 -1.17 5.81 -6.20
N ARG A 114 -1.53 4.52 -6.27
CA ARG A 114 -1.62 3.78 -7.54
C ARG A 114 -2.65 4.39 -8.49
N ALA A 115 -3.79 4.86 -7.98
CA ALA A 115 -4.79 5.53 -8.81
C ALA A 115 -4.22 6.79 -9.48
N LEU A 116 -3.47 7.59 -8.73
CA LEU A 116 -2.86 8.83 -9.24
C LEU A 116 -1.65 8.59 -10.14
N ALA A 117 -0.89 7.52 -9.88
CA ALA A 117 0.27 7.13 -10.68
C ALA A 117 -0.11 6.38 -11.98
N GLY A 118 -1.40 6.23 -12.30
CA GLY A 118 -1.84 5.44 -13.47
C GLY A 118 -1.56 3.94 -13.33
N ALA A 119 -1.36 3.46 -12.09
CA ALA A 119 -0.96 2.10 -11.79
C ALA A 119 -2.09 1.23 -11.21
N LEU A 120 -3.33 1.74 -11.21
CA LEU A 120 -4.49 0.99 -10.75
C LEU A 120 -4.95 -0.01 -11.82
N ALA A 121 -5.21 -1.25 -11.41
CA ALA A 121 -5.65 -2.32 -12.30
C ALA A 121 -7.13 -2.11 -12.70
N VAL A 122 -7.33 -1.33 -13.77
CA VAL A 122 -8.59 -1.14 -14.50
C VAL A 122 -8.39 -1.57 -15.96
N ALA A 123 -9.47 -1.80 -16.71
CA ALA A 123 -9.36 -2.42 -18.04
C ALA A 123 -8.45 -1.63 -18.99
N GLU A 124 -8.53 -0.30 -19.02
CA GLU A 124 -7.66 0.54 -19.85
C GLU A 124 -6.17 0.34 -19.52
N GLN A 125 -5.81 0.39 -18.24
CA GLN A 125 -4.41 0.27 -17.81
C GLN A 125 -3.84 -1.14 -17.99
N LEU A 126 -4.69 -2.16 -17.85
CA LEU A 126 -4.30 -3.54 -18.12
C LEU A 126 -4.08 -3.78 -19.62
N ARG A 127 -4.98 -3.26 -20.47
CA ARG A 127 -4.83 -3.33 -21.93
C ARG A 127 -3.62 -2.56 -22.42
N TYR A 128 -3.36 -1.38 -21.86
CA TYR A 128 -2.14 -0.60 -22.15
C TYR A 128 -0.86 -1.39 -21.85
N ARG A 129 -0.90 -2.32 -20.87
CA ARG A 129 0.20 -3.21 -20.52
C ARG A 129 0.19 -4.56 -21.26
N GLY A 130 -0.66 -4.70 -22.28
CA GLY A 130 -0.77 -5.92 -23.08
C GLY A 130 -1.54 -7.06 -22.41
N ILE A 131 -2.30 -6.80 -21.34
CA ILE A 131 -3.12 -7.81 -20.66
C ILE A 131 -4.57 -7.68 -21.18
N PRO A 132 -5.06 -8.64 -21.99
CA PRO A 132 -6.43 -8.60 -22.48
C PRO A 132 -7.39 -8.87 -21.33
N VAL A 133 -8.33 -7.93 -21.11
CA VAL A 133 -9.37 -8.06 -20.09
C VAL A 133 -10.69 -7.46 -20.57
N ASP A 134 -11.77 -8.05 -20.09
CA ASP A 134 -13.12 -7.52 -20.25
C ASP A 134 -13.30 -6.25 -19.40
N SER A 135 -14.12 -5.33 -19.91
CA SER A 135 -14.51 -4.12 -19.20
C SER A 135 -15.70 -4.44 -18.28
N ALA A 136 -15.65 -3.98 -17.02
CA ALA A 136 -16.82 -4.04 -16.13
C ALA A 136 -17.90 -3.03 -16.54
N CYS A 137 -17.51 -1.98 -17.24
CA CYS A 137 -18.36 -0.85 -17.56
C CYS A 137 -18.62 -0.75 -19.06
N TYR A 138 -19.78 -0.20 -19.42
CA TYR A 138 -20.07 0.15 -20.80
C TYR A 138 -19.13 1.28 -21.25
N GLY A 139 -18.29 1.01 -22.25
CA GLY A 139 -17.29 1.96 -22.76
C GLY A 139 -15.88 1.78 -22.18
N THR A 140 -15.06 2.83 -22.28
CA THR A 140 -13.65 2.80 -21.85
C THR A 140 -13.55 2.89 -20.33
N GLU A 141 -13.09 1.81 -19.70
CA GLU A 141 -12.93 1.73 -18.26
C GLU A 141 -11.58 2.34 -17.80
N THR A 142 -11.57 3.67 -17.69
CA THR A 142 -10.45 4.44 -17.14
C THR A 142 -10.49 4.47 -15.61
N ILE A 143 -9.39 4.84 -14.96
CA ILE A 143 -9.35 5.01 -13.49
C ILE A 143 -10.38 6.05 -13.04
N CYS A 144 -10.50 7.15 -13.78
CA CYS A 144 -11.45 8.21 -13.47
C CYS A 144 -12.90 7.71 -13.61
N HIS A 145 -13.16 6.88 -14.63
CA HIS A 145 -14.46 6.26 -14.81
C HIS A 145 -14.81 5.33 -13.66
N THR A 146 -13.94 4.35 -13.39
CA THR A 146 -14.17 3.34 -12.35
C THR A 146 -14.45 3.97 -10.98
N LEU A 147 -13.72 5.03 -10.62
CA LEU A 147 -13.80 5.60 -9.27
C LEU A 147 -14.83 6.73 -9.12
N PHE A 148 -15.23 7.41 -10.21
CA PHE A 148 -16.01 8.66 -10.09
C PHE A 148 -17.20 8.77 -11.05
N THR A 149 -17.08 8.34 -12.31
CA THR A 149 -18.13 8.59 -13.32
C THR A 149 -19.00 7.38 -13.66
N CYS A 150 -18.55 6.17 -13.32
CA CYS A 150 -19.35 4.96 -13.42
C CYS A 150 -20.66 5.14 -12.63
N PRO A 151 -21.84 4.73 -13.16
CA PRO A 151 -23.12 4.90 -12.46
C PRO A 151 -23.08 4.41 -11.01
N SER A 152 -22.57 3.19 -10.78
CA SER A 152 -22.44 2.63 -9.42
C SER A 152 -21.53 3.48 -8.51
N ALA A 153 -20.42 4.02 -9.04
CA ALA A 153 -19.54 4.88 -8.28
C ALA A 153 -20.20 6.22 -7.93
N ARG A 154 -20.88 6.87 -8.88
CA ARG A 154 -21.63 8.11 -8.66
C ARG A 154 -22.72 7.91 -7.61
N ASP A 155 -23.49 6.84 -7.72
CA ASP A 155 -24.58 6.55 -6.80
C ASP A 155 -24.04 6.30 -5.39
N THR A 156 -22.85 5.67 -5.28
CA THR A 156 -22.17 5.46 -3.98
C THR A 156 -21.71 6.80 -3.39
N TRP A 157 -21.12 7.70 -4.18
CA TRP A 157 -20.72 9.03 -3.73
C TRP A 157 -21.91 9.92 -3.33
N ASN A 158 -23.01 9.82 -4.07
CA ASN A 158 -24.26 10.50 -3.76
C ASN A 158 -24.84 9.99 -2.44
N ALA A 159 -24.89 8.66 -2.25
CA ALA A 159 -25.34 8.03 -1.01
C ALA A 159 -24.46 8.43 0.19
N ALA A 160 -23.14 8.61 -0.02
CA ALA A 160 -22.22 9.07 1.01
C ALA A 160 -22.46 10.55 1.41
N GLY A 161 -23.25 11.30 0.64
CA GLY A 161 -23.46 12.73 0.85
C GLY A 161 -22.22 13.56 0.51
N LEU A 162 -21.43 13.14 -0.49
CA LEU A 162 -20.25 13.89 -0.90
C LEU A 162 -20.66 15.26 -1.49
N PRO A 163 -20.20 16.40 -0.93
CA PRO A 163 -20.48 17.69 -1.51
C PRO A 163 -19.73 17.81 -2.84
N LEU A 164 -20.48 17.98 -3.94
CA LEU A 164 -19.91 18.09 -5.28
C LEU A 164 -19.41 19.52 -5.55
N PRO A 165 -18.30 19.69 -6.29
CA PRO A 165 -17.91 21.00 -6.82
C PRO A 165 -19.02 21.57 -7.72
N ALA A 166 -19.03 22.89 -7.96
CA ALA A 166 -20.03 23.56 -8.80
C ALA A 166 -20.17 22.97 -10.22
N ARG A 167 -19.08 22.41 -10.77
CA ARG A 167 -19.06 21.75 -12.09
C ARG A 167 -19.11 20.22 -12.00
N GLY A 168 -19.41 19.66 -10.83
CA GLY A 168 -19.31 18.23 -10.55
C GLY A 168 -17.86 17.74 -10.48
N LEU A 169 -17.72 16.41 -10.36
CA LEU A 169 -16.42 15.75 -10.45
C LEU A 169 -15.93 15.71 -11.90
N SER A 170 -14.63 15.83 -12.09
CA SER A 170 -13.99 15.71 -13.39
C SER A 170 -14.20 14.32 -13.97
N THR A 171 -14.42 14.24 -15.28
CA THR A 171 -14.58 12.97 -16.00
C THR A 171 -13.27 12.34 -16.46
N ASN A 172 -12.19 13.13 -16.49
CA ASN A 172 -10.90 12.75 -17.06
C ASN A 172 -9.71 12.99 -16.12
N SER A 173 -9.90 13.65 -14.97
CA SER A 173 -8.82 13.96 -14.03
C SER A 173 -9.03 13.31 -12.67
N VAL A 174 -8.35 12.18 -12.46
CA VAL A 174 -8.24 11.52 -11.15
C VAL A 174 -7.63 12.47 -10.11
N PHE A 175 -6.64 13.28 -10.52
CA PHE A 175 -5.98 14.24 -9.65
C PHE A 175 -6.96 15.26 -9.06
N LEU A 176 -7.77 15.92 -9.91
CA LEU A 176 -8.74 16.93 -9.44
C LEU A 176 -9.77 16.32 -8.48
N ASN A 177 -10.27 15.12 -8.80
CA ASN A 177 -11.25 14.45 -7.96
C ASN A 177 -10.67 14.05 -6.60
N VAL A 178 -9.47 13.44 -6.57
CA VAL A 178 -8.82 13.08 -5.30
C VAL A 178 -8.42 14.32 -4.51
N HIS A 179 -8.00 15.41 -5.17
CA HIS A 179 -7.73 16.69 -4.51
C HIS A 179 -8.97 17.25 -3.81
N HIS A 180 -10.12 17.21 -4.48
CA HIS A 180 -11.40 17.59 -3.88
C HIS A 180 -11.74 16.71 -2.67
N LEU A 181 -11.61 15.38 -2.80
CA LEU A 181 -11.85 14.45 -1.69
C LEU A 181 -10.96 14.75 -0.47
N ILE A 182 -9.66 15.00 -0.69
CA ILE A 182 -8.75 15.38 0.41
C ILE A 182 -9.17 16.71 1.04
N ALA A 183 -9.63 17.68 0.26
CA ALA A 183 -10.17 18.93 0.81
C ALA A 183 -11.41 18.66 1.69
N CYS A 184 -12.32 17.76 1.28
CA CYS A 184 -13.46 17.35 2.08
C CYS A 184 -13.05 16.71 3.42
N THR A 185 -11.97 15.91 3.46
CA THR A 185 -11.46 15.35 4.74
C THR A 185 -11.05 16.42 5.75
N LYS A 186 -10.67 17.62 5.28
CA LYS A 186 -10.22 18.75 6.11
C LYS A 186 -11.30 19.81 6.35
N SER A 187 -12.37 19.80 5.58
CA SER A 187 -13.44 20.81 5.61
C SER A 187 -14.28 20.73 6.88
N GLN A 188 -14.58 21.84 7.55
CA GLN A 188 -15.47 21.82 8.72
C GLN A 188 -16.92 21.47 8.37
N HIS A 189 -17.33 21.69 7.12
CA HIS A 189 -18.71 21.48 6.65
C HIS A 189 -19.04 20.00 6.34
N CYS A 190 -18.06 19.11 6.32
CA CYS A 190 -18.28 17.68 6.11
C CYS A 190 -18.48 16.95 7.45
N SER A 191 -19.42 16.01 7.49
CA SER A 191 -19.65 15.16 8.66
C SER A 191 -18.41 14.32 8.98
N LEU A 192 -18.20 14.01 10.26
CA LEU A 192 -17.07 13.17 10.69
C LEU A 192 -17.13 11.78 10.03
N ARG A 193 -18.34 11.21 9.91
CA ARG A 193 -18.61 9.94 9.21
C ARG A 193 -18.07 9.97 7.79
N LEU A 194 -18.45 10.97 6.99
CA LEU A 194 -17.98 11.13 5.61
C LEU A 194 -16.47 11.33 5.54
N LYS A 195 -15.91 12.24 6.36
CA LYS A 195 -14.46 12.51 6.37
C LYS A 195 -13.65 11.25 6.59
N ARG A 196 -14.08 10.44 7.55
CA ARG A 196 -13.45 9.17 7.91
C ARG A 196 -13.67 8.10 6.85
N SER A 197 -14.81 8.06 6.16
CA SER A 197 -15.09 7.00 5.18
C SER A 197 -14.54 7.25 3.77
N ILE A 198 -14.22 8.50 3.38
CA ILE A 198 -13.76 8.83 2.01
C ILE A 198 -12.68 7.87 1.44
N PRO A 199 -11.56 7.58 2.13
CA PRO A 199 -10.56 6.65 1.59
C PRO A 199 -11.08 5.22 1.40
N TRP A 200 -12.01 4.79 2.25
CA TRP A 200 -12.63 3.47 2.18
C TRP A 200 -13.65 3.42 1.06
N VAL A 201 -14.45 4.47 0.84
CA VAL A 201 -15.40 4.52 -0.29
C VAL A 201 -14.67 4.36 -1.62
N LEU A 202 -13.54 5.06 -1.83
CA LEU A 202 -12.70 4.86 -3.02
C LEU A 202 -12.25 3.40 -3.19
N TRP A 203 -11.83 2.78 -2.09
CA TRP A 203 -11.35 1.41 -2.05
C TRP A 203 -12.48 0.39 -2.32
N ASP A 204 -13.63 0.56 -1.69
CA ASP A 204 -14.81 -0.29 -1.82
C ASP A 204 -15.47 -0.19 -3.19
N ILE A 205 -15.48 0.99 -3.82
CA ILE A 205 -15.91 1.13 -5.22
C ILE A 205 -15.03 0.25 -6.14
N TRP A 206 -13.71 0.29 -5.97
CA TRP A 206 -12.81 -0.55 -6.75
C TRP A 206 -12.95 -2.05 -6.41
N LYS A 207 -13.14 -2.41 -5.13
CA LYS A 207 -13.45 -3.79 -4.73
C LYS A 207 -14.75 -4.27 -5.38
N ALA A 208 -15.81 -3.47 -5.37
CA ALA A 208 -17.10 -3.81 -5.95
C ALA A 208 -17.00 -4.05 -7.46
N ARG A 209 -16.24 -3.20 -8.17
CA ARG A 209 -15.92 -3.44 -9.59
C ARG A 209 -15.20 -4.77 -9.80
N ASN A 210 -14.25 -5.12 -8.95
CA ASN A 210 -13.52 -6.39 -9.08
C ASN A 210 -14.42 -7.60 -8.78
N SER A 211 -15.27 -7.53 -7.74
CA SER A 211 -16.28 -8.56 -7.48
C SER A 211 -17.23 -8.74 -8.68
N LEU A 212 -17.60 -7.66 -9.38
CA LEU A 212 -18.40 -7.77 -10.60
C LEU A 212 -17.67 -8.56 -11.70
N ILE A 213 -16.37 -8.37 -11.88
CA ILE A 213 -15.61 -9.08 -12.93
C ILE A 213 -15.33 -10.53 -12.56
N PHE A 214 -14.81 -10.76 -11.35
CA PHE A 214 -14.27 -12.06 -10.94
C PHE A 214 -15.33 -12.97 -10.31
N GLU A 215 -16.34 -12.40 -9.63
CA GLU A 215 -17.37 -13.14 -8.89
C GLU A 215 -18.75 -13.02 -9.56
N LYS A 216 -18.89 -12.15 -10.57
CA LYS A 216 -20.17 -11.80 -11.22
C LYS A 216 -21.20 -11.28 -10.22
N THR A 217 -20.73 -10.64 -9.15
CA THR A 217 -21.56 -10.07 -8.09
C THR A 217 -21.64 -8.57 -8.25
N ARG A 218 -22.84 -8.06 -8.49
CA ARG A 218 -23.10 -6.62 -8.50
C ARG A 218 -23.49 -6.18 -7.09
N LEU A 219 -22.65 -5.38 -6.46
CA LEU A 219 -22.98 -4.77 -5.18
C LEU A 219 -23.81 -3.51 -5.40
N ASP A 220 -24.85 -3.36 -4.58
CA ASP A 220 -25.65 -2.15 -4.50
C ASP A 220 -24.81 -0.99 -3.88
N PRO A 221 -24.94 0.26 -4.38
CA PRO A 221 -24.24 1.42 -3.83
C PRO A 221 -24.37 1.62 -2.32
N ALA A 222 -25.54 1.37 -1.73
CA ALA A 222 -25.71 1.51 -0.28
C ALA A 222 -24.90 0.44 0.47
N THR A 223 -24.85 -0.79 -0.05
CA THR A 223 -24.01 -1.87 0.49
C THR A 223 -22.51 -1.53 0.40
N ILE A 224 -22.06 -0.92 -0.68
CA ILE A 224 -20.66 -0.46 -0.84
C ILE A 224 -20.33 0.59 0.22
N LEU A 225 -21.22 1.57 0.41
CA LEU A 225 -21.05 2.63 1.40
C LEU A 225 -21.04 2.08 2.84
N LEU A 226 -22.00 1.22 3.19
CA LEU A 226 -22.08 0.61 4.52
C LEU A 226 -20.78 -0.11 4.87
N LYS A 227 -20.26 -0.94 3.95
CA LYS A 227 -18.97 -1.63 4.13
C LYS A 227 -17.82 -0.65 4.35
N ALA A 228 -17.74 0.40 3.54
CA ALA A 228 -16.69 1.41 3.66
C ALA A 228 -16.72 2.12 5.02
N GLU A 229 -17.91 2.41 5.53
CA GLU A 229 -18.09 3.09 6.82
C GLU A 229 -17.83 2.17 8.01
N GLU A 230 -18.26 0.91 7.96
CA GLU A 230 -17.94 -0.10 8.97
C GLU A 230 -16.43 -0.35 9.04
N GLU A 231 -15.77 -0.57 7.90
CA GLU A 231 -14.32 -0.76 7.83
C GLU A 231 -13.57 0.49 8.33
N SER A 232 -14.08 1.69 8.04
CA SER A 232 -13.52 2.96 8.53
C SER A 232 -13.68 3.07 10.05
N LYS A 233 -14.90 2.87 10.57
CA LYS A 233 -15.21 2.93 12.00
C LYS A 233 -14.33 1.99 12.80
N LEU A 234 -14.27 0.71 12.40
CA LEU A 234 -13.44 -0.30 13.05
C LEU A 234 -11.95 0.07 13.03
N TRP A 235 -11.45 0.61 11.92
CA TRP A 235 -10.06 1.05 11.85
C TRP A 235 -9.77 2.20 12.81
N PHE A 236 -10.66 3.18 12.93
CA PHE A 236 -10.49 4.28 13.88
C PHE A 236 -10.57 3.81 15.33
N GLU A 237 -11.51 2.93 15.67
CA GLU A 237 -11.64 2.35 17.02
C GLU A 237 -10.37 1.61 17.45
N LEU A 238 -9.77 0.83 16.54
CA LEU A 238 -8.57 0.05 16.83
C LEU A 238 -7.28 0.88 16.90
N ASN A 239 -7.20 1.99 16.16
CA ASN A 239 -5.97 2.79 16.06
C ASN A 239 -6.00 4.07 16.92
N TYR A 240 -7.19 4.51 17.35
CA TYR A 240 -7.42 5.71 18.14
C TYR A 240 -8.48 5.49 19.23
N PRO A 241 -8.27 4.52 20.15
CA PRO A 241 -9.24 4.15 21.17
C PRO A 241 -9.66 5.35 22.04
N ASP A 242 -8.74 6.26 22.34
CA ASP A 242 -8.98 7.45 23.17
C ASP A 242 -9.92 8.50 22.52
N THR A 243 -10.29 8.34 21.25
CA THR A 243 -11.18 9.29 20.54
C THR A 243 -12.66 8.90 20.57
N VAL A 244 -13.01 7.81 21.25
CA VAL A 244 -14.37 7.22 21.25
C VAL A 244 -15.14 7.50 22.56
N ASP A 245 -14.48 8.02 23.61
CA ASP A 245 -15.05 8.20 24.95
C ASP A 245 -15.95 9.44 25.14
N THR A 246 -16.86 9.77 24.22
CA THR A 246 -17.84 10.84 24.56
C THR A 246 -19.26 10.72 24.04
N VAL A 247 -19.64 9.69 23.27
CA VAL A 247 -21.06 9.57 22.89
C VAL A 247 -21.46 8.12 22.69
N THR A 248 -21.73 7.38 23.78
CA THR A 248 -22.98 6.62 24.01
C THR A 248 -22.89 5.81 25.30
N ASN A 249 -23.35 6.40 26.40
CA ASN A 249 -23.90 5.63 27.52
C ASN A 249 -25.26 5.08 27.07
N GLN A 250 -25.25 3.92 26.43
CA GLN A 250 -26.40 3.00 26.50
C GLN A 250 -25.87 1.62 26.87
N SER A 251 -26.12 1.31 28.13
CA SER A 251 -26.06 -0.01 28.74
C SER A 251 -26.68 -1.06 27.82
N SER A 252 -25.83 -1.81 27.13
CA SER A 252 -26.07 -3.22 26.86
C SER A 252 -24.82 -3.95 27.33
N SER A 253 -24.96 -4.60 28.48
CA SER A 253 -23.99 -5.55 29.02
C SER A 253 -23.97 -6.81 28.15
N SER A 254 -23.55 -6.69 26.89
CA SER A 254 -22.88 -7.82 26.25
C SER A 254 -21.45 -7.74 26.76
N SER A 255 -21.06 -8.65 27.65
CA SER A 255 -19.66 -8.82 28.00
C SER A 255 -18.89 -9.10 26.71
N THR A 256 -18.29 -8.07 26.13
CA THR A 256 -17.31 -8.23 25.06
C THR A 256 -16.19 -9.04 25.69
N LEU A 257 -16.13 -10.32 25.36
CA LEU A 257 -15.09 -11.25 25.77
C LEU A 257 -13.77 -10.73 25.19
N LEU A 258 -13.13 -9.81 25.91
CA LEU A 258 -11.79 -9.34 25.64
C LEU A 258 -10.88 -10.56 25.59
N TRP A 259 -10.19 -10.71 24.47
CA TRP A 259 -9.27 -11.82 24.25
C TRP A 259 -8.23 -11.85 25.37
N LYS A 260 -8.10 -13.00 26.05
CA LYS A 260 -7.05 -13.25 27.05
C LYS A 260 -6.00 -14.18 26.48
N ALA A 261 -4.73 -13.84 26.73
CA ALA A 261 -3.58 -14.67 26.41
C ALA A 261 -3.66 -16.00 27.18
N PRO A 262 -3.14 -17.10 26.59
CA PRO A 262 -3.10 -18.39 27.28
C PRO A 262 -2.08 -18.35 28.44
N PRO A 263 -2.19 -19.29 29.41
CA PRO A 263 -1.16 -19.52 30.41
C PRO A 263 0.21 -19.84 29.79
N VAL A 264 1.26 -19.77 30.61
CA VAL A 264 2.60 -20.24 30.24
C VAL A 264 2.53 -21.72 29.81
N ASP A 265 3.32 -22.09 28.81
CA ASP A 265 3.34 -23.43 28.16
C ASP A 265 2.11 -23.83 27.35
N PHE A 266 1.15 -22.91 27.19
CA PHE A 266 0.00 -23.06 26.28
C PHE A 266 0.08 -22.07 25.12
N VAL A 267 -0.49 -22.48 23.99
CA VAL A 267 -0.75 -21.59 22.85
C VAL A 267 -2.24 -21.46 22.63
N LYS A 268 -2.69 -20.30 22.16
CA LYS A 268 -4.11 -20.06 21.85
C LYS A 268 -4.33 -19.96 20.35
N CYS A 269 -5.16 -20.83 19.81
CA CYS A 269 -5.53 -20.90 18.40
C CYS A 269 -6.91 -20.27 18.17
N ASN A 270 -6.94 -19.00 17.77
CA ASN A 270 -8.19 -18.34 17.42
C ASN A 270 -8.61 -18.73 16.00
N ILE A 271 -9.86 -19.14 15.85
CA ILE A 271 -10.43 -19.60 14.58
C ILE A 271 -11.39 -18.54 14.06
N GLY A 272 -11.24 -18.17 12.80
CA GLY A 272 -12.16 -17.30 12.07
C GLY A 272 -12.83 -18.06 10.95
N ALA A 273 -14.16 -18.05 10.92
CA ALA A 273 -14.96 -18.57 9.83
C ALA A 273 -15.76 -17.42 9.20
N SER A 274 -15.90 -17.45 7.87
CA SER A 274 -16.78 -16.54 7.13
C SER A 274 -17.65 -17.37 6.20
N TRP A 275 -18.95 -17.13 6.20
CA TRP A 275 -19.87 -17.75 5.26
C TRP A 275 -20.69 -16.67 4.57
N SER A 276 -20.79 -16.77 3.24
CA SER A 276 -21.67 -15.95 2.43
C SER A 276 -22.56 -16.88 1.64
N GLU A 277 -23.86 -16.67 1.74
CA GLU A 277 -24.84 -17.30 0.88
C GLU A 277 -24.59 -16.80 -0.55
N SER A 278 -24.42 -17.73 -1.50
CA SER A 278 -24.44 -17.36 -2.92
C SER A 278 -25.83 -17.62 -3.46
N SER A 279 -26.59 -16.56 -3.72
CA SER A 279 -27.88 -16.61 -4.41
C SER A 279 -27.78 -16.94 -5.91
N GLN A 280 -26.61 -17.42 -6.38
CA GLN A 280 -26.48 -17.91 -7.75
C GLN A 280 -27.10 -19.30 -7.87
N GLY A 281 -28.37 -19.30 -8.26
CA GLY A 281 -29.01 -20.43 -8.93
C GLY A 281 -28.14 -20.87 -10.11
N ARG A 282 -27.83 -22.17 -10.15
CA ARG A 282 -27.17 -22.79 -11.30
C ARG A 282 -28.11 -22.71 -12.51
N SER A 283 -27.68 -22.05 -13.58
CA SER A 283 -28.38 -22.05 -14.89
C SER A 283 -28.49 -23.44 -15.54
N TRP A 284 -27.94 -24.49 -14.94
CA TRP A 284 -28.01 -25.88 -15.43
C TRP A 284 -28.68 -26.85 -14.45
N ALA A 285 -29.06 -26.42 -13.25
CA ALA A 285 -29.74 -27.28 -12.29
C ALA A 285 -31.25 -27.33 -12.58
N LYS A 286 -31.82 -28.53 -12.48
CA LYS A 286 -33.26 -28.77 -12.71
C LYS A 286 -34.13 -27.89 -11.78
N PRO A 287 -35.37 -27.55 -12.18
CA PRO A 287 -36.20 -26.52 -11.52
C PRO A 287 -36.52 -26.73 -10.02
N ASN A 288 -36.21 -27.89 -9.44
CA ASN A 288 -36.61 -28.25 -8.08
C ASN A 288 -35.43 -28.56 -7.13
N GLU A 289 -34.18 -28.27 -7.50
CA GLU A 289 -33.01 -28.46 -6.61
C GLU A 289 -32.16 -27.19 -6.47
N THR A 290 -32.71 -26.16 -5.83
CA THR A 290 -31.96 -24.95 -5.47
C THR A 290 -31.29 -25.16 -4.10
N LEU A 291 -30.25 -26.00 -4.04
CA LEU A 291 -29.38 -26.05 -2.86
C LEU A 291 -28.50 -24.80 -2.85
N ALA A 292 -28.74 -23.89 -1.90
CA ALA A 292 -27.87 -22.75 -1.62
C ALA A 292 -26.50 -23.28 -1.16
N LEU A 293 -25.50 -23.22 -2.03
CA LEU A 293 -24.14 -23.68 -1.72
C LEU A 293 -23.24 -22.47 -1.54
N GLY A 294 -23.00 -22.09 -0.29
CA GLY A 294 -22.11 -20.99 0.06
C GLY A 294 -20.64 -21.30 -0.23
N ARG A 295 -19.83 -20.23 -0.33
CA ARG A 295 -18.36 -20.30 -0.43
C ARG A 295 -17.75 -19.82 0.89
N PRO A 296 -17.52 -20.69 1.89
CA PRO A 296 -16.96 -20.22 3.13
C PRO A 296 -15.45 -20.08 3.08
N GLY A 297 -14.96 -19.13 3.88
CA GLY A 297 -13.57 -18.94 4.22
C GLY A 297 -13.32 -19.43 5.65
N ALA A 298 -12.16 -20.02 5.88
CA ALA A 298 -11.66 -20.38 7.20
C ALA A 298 -10.25 -19.84 7.39
N SER A 299 -9.95 -19.43 8.61
CA SER A 299 -8.64 -18.98 9.03
C SER A 299 -8.40 -19.36 10.47
N TRP A 300 -7.14 -19.50 10.84
CA TRP A 300 -6.75 -19.61 12.23
C TRP A 300 -5.44 -18.86 12.49
N VAL A 301 -5.24 -18.41 13.72
CA VAL A 301 -4.02 -17.75 14.19
C VAL A 301 -3.65 -18.29 15.57
N VAL A 302 -2.38 -18.67 15.74
CA VAL A 302 -1.83 -19.18 16.99
C VAL A 302 -0.97 -18.11 17.65
N ARG A 303 -1.18 -17.89 18.95
CA ARG A 303 -0.43 -16.94 19.77
C ARG A 303 0.12 -17.59 21.03
N ASP A 304 1.27 -17.10 21.48
CA ASP A 304 1.88 -17.50 22.76
C ASP A 304 1.24 -16.77 23.97
N CYS A 305 1.74 -17.06 25.18
CA CYS A 305 1.31 -16.45 26.44
C CYS A 305 1.56 -14.93 26.52
N ARG A 306 2.35 -14.36 25.61
CA ARG A 306 2.59 -12.92 25.48
C ARG A 306 1.73 -12.27 24.39
N GLY A 307 0.89 -13.05 23.71
CA GLY A 307 0.08 -12.59 22.58
C GLY A 307 0.85 -12.43 21.27
N LYS A 308 2.11 -12.88 21.20
CA LYS A 308 2.88 -12.85 19.96
C LYS A 308 2.32 -13.89 19.01
N VAL A 309 2.07 -13.48 17.76
CA VAL A 309 1.64 -14.39 16.69
C VAL A 309 2.80 -15.32 16.34
N LEU A 310 2.57 -16.62 16.46
CA LEU A 310 3.51 -17.66 16.08
C LEU A 310 3.28 -18.09 14.63
N MET A 311 2.02 -18.41 14.29
CA MET A 311 1.62 -18.92 12.98
C MET A 311 0.18 -18.55 12.66
N HIS A 312 -0.16 -18.53 11.37
CA HIS A 312 -1.53 -18.42 10.91
C HIS A 312 -1.71 -19.11 9.55
N ARG A 313 -2.91 -19.58 9.24
CA ARG A 313 -3.28 -20.03 7.90
C ARG A 313 -4.68 -19.57 7.52
N ARG A 314 -4.96 -19.61 6.21
CA ARG A 314 -6.29 -19.38 5.63
C ARG A 314 -6.57 -20.39 4.51
N ARG A 315 -7.83 -20.79 4.35
CA ARG A 315 -8.33 -21.57 3.20
C ARG A 315 -9.74 -21.13 2.83
N SER A 316 -10.15 -21.45 1.61
CA SER A 316 -11.55 -21.41 1.18
C SER A 316 -12.07 -22.82 0.97
N TYR A 317 -13.38 -22.98 1.09
CA TYR A 317 -14.10 -24.20 0.72
C TYR A 317 -15.11 -23.88 -0.37
N SER A 318 -15.53 -24.92 -1.08
CA SER A 318 -16.64 -24.87 -2.03
C SER A 318 -17.72 -25.85 -1.57
N TYR A 319 -18.95 -25.60 -2.00
CA TYR A 319 -20.07 -26.52 -1.81
C TYR A 319 -20.46 -26.78 -0.34
N VAL A 320 -20.54 -25.72 0.47
CA VAL A 320 -20.99 -25.84 1.87
C VAL A 320 -22.43 -25.35 2.00
N ASN A 321 -23.27 -26.22 2.54
CA ASN A 321 -24.73 -26.07 2.60
C ASN A 321 -25.24 -25.14 3.71
N SER A 322 -24.44 -24.82 4.73
CA SER A 322 -24.85 -23.94 5.82
C SER A 322 -23.67 -23.24 6.49
N ARG A 323 -23.98 -22.20 7.26
CA ARG A 323 -22.99 -21.47 8.07
C ARG A 323 -22.41 -22.37 9.16
N GLU A 324 -23.23 -23.19 9.79
CA GLU A 324 -22.83 -24.10 10.88
C GLU A 324 -21.83 -25.14 10.37
N THR A 325 -22.08 -25.71 9.18
CA THR A 325 -21.13 -26.62 8.53
C THR A 325 -19.80 -25.92 8.23
N ALA A 326 -19.84 -24.66 7.79
CA ALA A 326 -18.64 -23.88 7.52
C ALA A 326 -17.81 -23.60 8.78
N GLU A 327 -18.47 -23.26 9.90
CA GLU A 327 -17.84 -23.05 11.20
C GLU A 327 -17.22 -24.35 11.72
N LEU A 328 -17.94 -25.48 11.60
CA LEU A 328 -17.42 -26.80 11.99
C LEU A 328 -16.22 -27.21 11.14
N TRP A 329 -16.25 -26.96 9.84
CA TRP A 329 -15.12 -27.24 8.94
C TRP A 329 -13.91 -26.36 9.23
N ALA A 330 -14.13 -25.10 9.58
CA ALA A 330 -13.06 -24.21 10.03
C ALA A 330 -12.40 -24.75 11.31
N PHE A 331 -13.23 -25.20 12.27
CA PHE A 331 -12.77 -25.77 13.53
C PHE A 331 -12.00 -27.08 13.35
N HIS A 332 -12.56 -28.02 12.59
CA HIS A 332 -11.90 -29.29 12.26
C HIS A 332 -10.54 -29.07 11.60
N TRP A 333 -10.49 -28.17 10.60
CA TRP A 333 -9.26 -27.87 9.91
C TRP A 333 -8.21 -27.19 10.80
N ALA A 334 -8.63 -26.37 11.76
CA ALA A 334 -7.72 -25.80 12.75
C ALA A 334 -7.11 -26.91 13.62
N ILE A 335 -7.90 -27.86 14.11
CA ILE A 335 -7.40 -29.02 14.89
C ILE A 335 -6.42 -29.85 14.06
N ASP A 336 -6.76 -30.20 12.83
CA ASP A 336 -5.86 -30.95 11.93
C ASP A 336 -4.56 -30.19 11.67
N SER A 337 -4.66 -28.87 11.54
CA SER A 337 -3.48 -28.01 11.38
C SER A 337 -2.59 -28.05 12.62
N MET A 338 -3.16 -28.00 13.84
CA MET A 338 -2.38 -28.07 15.07
C MET A 338 -1.69 -29.44 15.22
N LYS A 339 -2.40 -30.53 14.89
CA LYS A 339 -1.84 -31.89 14.91
C LYS A 339 -0.70 -32.04 13.90
N SER A 340 -0.89 -31.60 12.66
CA SER A 340 0.13 -31.68 11.60
C SER A 340 1.36 -30.80 11.86
N LEU A 341 1.21 -29.74 12.64
CA LEU A 341 2.30 -28.87 13.07
C LEU A 341 2.94 -29.31 14.39
N CYS A 342 2.54 -30.47 14.92
CA CYS A 342 3.01 -31.02 16.19
C CYS A 342 2.91 -30.02 17.37
N MET A 343 1.86 -29.19 17.37
CA MET A 343 1.62 -28.25 18.46
C MET A 343 0.94 -28.96 19.64
N ASN A 344 1.58 -28.91 20.80
CA ASN A 344 1.05 -29.42 22.05
C ASN A 344 0.44 -28.26 22.87
N ASN A 345 -0.45 -28.58 23.81
CA ASN A 345 -1.06 -27.60 24.74
C ASN A 345 -1.79 -26.43 24.03
N VAL A 346 -2.67 -26.75 23.07
CA VAL A 346 -3.44 -25.75 22.34
C VAL A 346 -4.79 -25.49 23.01
N ILE A 347 -5.10 -24.23 23.26
CA ILE A 347 -6.41 -23.72 23.66
C ILE A 347 -7.07 -23.11 22.43
N PHE A 348 -8.30 -23.48 22.09
CA PHE A 348 -9.05 -22.88 20.99
C PHE A 348 -9.88 -21.68 21.47
#